data_AF-A0A4J2EQ94-F1
#
_entry.id   AF-A0A4J2EQ94-F1
#
_cell.length_a   1.000
_cell.length_b   1.000
_cell.length_c   1.000
_cell.angle_alpha   90.00
_cell.angle_beta   90.00
_cell.angle_gamma   90.00
#
_symmetry.space_group_name_H-M   'P 1'
#
loop_
_entity.id
_entity.type
_entity.pdbx_description
1 polymer ?
#
loop_
_entity_poly.entity_id
_entity_poly.type
_entity_poly.pdbx_seq_one_letter_code
_entity_poly.pdbx_strand_id
1 'polypeptide(L)' 'MKRKCYYSYDYIDPNNLYTYPGSSVLRNKQEERDEKKARELEYRMVASKSLKLFINPILEKLKRDNSLITS' A
#
# COMPACT_ATOMS: atom_id res chain seq x y z
N MET A 1 6.46 -9.47 -34.97
CA MET A 1 5.83 -8.35 -34.23
C MET A 1 6.90 -7.49 -33.59
N LYS A 2 6.96 -6.18 -33.89
CA LYS A 2 7.81 -5.23 -33.13
C LYS A 2 7.33 -5.17 -31.68
N ARG A 3 8.27 -5.23 -30.71
CA ARG A 3 7.96 -5.04 -29.29
C ARG A 3 7.40 -3.62 -29.10
N LYS A 4 6.25 -3.50 -28.44
CA LYS A 4 5.75 -2.19 -28.01
C LYS A 4 6.72 -1.65 -26.95
N CYS A 5 7.33 -0.50 -27.24
CA CYS A 5 8.17 0.23 -26.30
C CYS A 5 7.27 1.29 -25.66
N TYR A 6 6.98 1.16 -24.37
CA TYR A 6 6.24 2.15 -23.61
C TYR A 6 7.23 3.05 -22.87
N TYR A 7 7.06 4.36 -22.93
CA TYR A 7 7.92 5.33 -22.26
C TYR A 7 7.65 5.42 -20.75
N SER A 8 6.39 5.29 -20.36
CA SER A 8 5.93 5.24 -18.97
C SER A 8 4.60 4.51 -18.90
N TYR A 9 4.21 4.10 -17.68
CA TYR A 9 2.85 3.68 -17.38
C TYR A 9 2.21 4.79 -16.56
N ASP A 10 1.20 5.44 -17.13
CA ASP A 10 0.37 6.36 -16.36
C ASP A 10 -0.70 5.54 -15.67
N TYR A 11 -0.79 5.67 -14.34
CA TYR A 11 -1.87 5.06 -13.58
C TYR A 11 -3.13 5.88 -13.75
N ILE A 12 -4.13 5.31 -14.43
CA ILE A 12 -5.43 5.94 -14.64
C ILE A 12 -6.45 5.27 -13.72
N ASP A 13 -7.06 6.05 -12.83
CA ASP A 13 -8.19 5.62 -11.99
C ASP A 13 -9.41 6.51 -12.31
N PRO A 14 -10.15 6.21 -13.40
CA PRO A 14 -11.20 7.09 -13.90
C PRO A 14 -12.32 7.35 -12.89
N ASN A 15 -12.56 6.39 -12.00
CA ASN A 15 -13.64 6.44 -11.02
C ASN A 15 -13.14 6.78 -9.61
N ASN A 16 -11.85 7.08 -9.44
CA ASN A 16 -11.20 7.32 -8.15
C ASN A 16 -11.53 6.23 -7.11
N LEU A 17 -11.50 4.96 -7.54
CA LEU A 17 -11.75 3.80 -6.69
C LEU A 17 -10.69 3.68 -5.60
N TYR A 18 -9.44 3.97 -5.97
CA TYR A 18 -8.28 3.84 -5.12
C TYR A 18 -7.63 5.18 -4.80
N THR A 19 -7.84 6.21 -5.63
CA THR A 19 -7.33 7.56 -5.36
C THR A 19 -8.38 8.49 -4.75
N TYR A 20 -7.93 9.62 -4.20
CA TYR A 20 -8.83 10.74 -3.90
C TYR A 20 -9.18 11.50 -5.21
N PRO A 21 -10.42 12.02 -5.35
CA PRO A 21 -10.80 12.82 -6.51
C PRO A 21 -9.84 13.99 -6.74
N GLY A 22 -9.32 14.10 -7.97
CA GLY A 22 -8.38 15.16 -8.35
C GLY A 22 -6.97 15.01 -7.77
N SER A 23 -6.62 13.83 -7.25
CA SER A 23 -5.32 13.51 -6.68
C SER A 23 -4.79 12.18 -7.21
N SER A 24 -3.47 12.05 -7.28
CA SER A 24 -2.77 10.79 -7.53
C SER A 24 -2.57 9.95 -6.25
N VAL A 25 -2.93 10.50 -5.08
CA VAL A 25 -2.70 9.85 -3.78
C VAL A 25 -3.77 8.80 -3.52
N LEU A 26 -3.32 7.61 -3.13
CA LEU A 26 -4.18 6.50 -2.75
C LEU A 26 -4.92 6.78 -1.43
N ARG A 27 -6.19 6.38 -1.38
CA ARG A 27 -6.99 6.35 -0.16
C ARG A 27 -6.29 5.47 0.86
N ASN A 28 -6.06 6.02 2.04
CA ASN A 28 -5.29 5.38 3.10
C ASN A 28 -6.00 5.55 4.45
N LYS A 29 -5.64 4.70 5.42
CA LYS A 29 -6.28 4.68 6.75
C LYS A 29 -5.96 5.91 7.61
N GLN A 30 -4.99 6.71 7.21
CA GLN A 30 -4.54 7.92 7.89
C GLN A 30 -5.20 9.18 7.31
N GLU A 31 -6.04 9.03 6.28
CA GLU A 31 -6.71 10.12 5.57
C GLU A 31 -5.77 11.19 4.99
N GLU A 32 -4.49 10.84 4.81
CA GLU A 32 -3.47 11.77 4.33
C GLU A 32 -3.62 11.96 2.81
N ARG A 33 -3.58 13.22 2.37
CA ARG A 33 -3.76 13.60 0.96
C ARG A 33 -2.52 14.21 0.34
N ASP A 34 -1.55 14.62 1.16
CA ASP A 34 -0.23 15.04 0.67
C ASP A 34 0.58 13.81 0.23
N GLU A 35 1.09 13.85 -1.00
CA GLU A 35 1.80 12.71 -1.61
C GLU A 35 3.05 12.32 -0.81
N LYS A 36 3.84 13.31 -0.39
CA LYS A 36 5.11 13.06 0.31
C LYS A 36 4.87 12.48 1.68
N LYS A 37 3.92 13.06 2.42
CA LYS A 37 3.56 12.61 3.76
C LYS A 37 2.88 11.25 3.75
N ALA A 38 1.99 10.99 2.78
CA ALA A 38 1.37 9.67 2.62
C ALA A 38 2.43 8.59 2.37
N ARG A 39 3.41 8.86 1.51
CA ARG A 39 4.54 7.96 1.23
C ARG A 39 5.41 7.72 2.47
N GLU A 40 5.72 8.75 3.23
CA GLU A 40 6.51 8.62 4.45
C GLU A 40 5.81 7.76 5.52
N LEU A 41 4.51 8.00 5.72
CA LEU A 41 3.69 7.24 6.66
C LEU A 41 3.58 5.76 6.25
N GLU A 42 3.38 5.50 4.96
CA GLU A 42 3.37 4.15 4.40
C GLU A 42 4.71 3.46 4.61
N TYR A 43 5.81 4.11 4.22
CA TYR A 43 7.15 3.55 4.34
C TYR A 43 7.47 3.16 5.80
N ARG A 44 7.20 4.05 6.75
CA ARG A 44 7.45 3.79 8.18
C ARG A 44 6.65 2.60 8.69
N MET A 45 5.39 2.49 8.30
CA MET A 45 4.54 1.36 8.66
C MET A 45 5.06 0.04 8.04
N VAL A 46 5.36 0.05 6.75
CA VAL A 46 5.81 -1.12 6.00
C VAL A 46 7.15 -1.59 6.55
N ALA A 47 8.12 -0.70 6.74
CA ALA A 47 9.43 -1.04 7.30
C ALA A 47 9.32 -1.72 8.67
N SER A 48 8.49 -1.18 9.57
CA SER A 48 8.25 -1.79 10.90
C SER A 48 7.62 -3.18 10.79
N LYS A 49 6.60 -3.35 9.94
CA LYS A 49 5.92 -4.63 9.74
C LYS A 49 6.83 -5.67 9.08
N SER A 50 7.61 -5.26 8.08
CA SER A 50 8.59 -6.12 7.39
C SER A 50 9.65 -6.62 8.36
N LEU A 51 10.17 -5.75 9.23
CA LEU A 51 11.13 -6.16 10.26
C LEU A 51 10.53 -7.17 11.25
N LYS A 52 9.30 -6.93 11.72
CA LYS A 52 8.60 -7.89 12.59
C LYS A 52 8.40 -9.25 11.93
N LEU A 53 8.00 -9.26 10.66
CA LEU A 53 7.81 -10.47 9.87
C LEU A 53 9.13 -11.21 9.63
N PHE A 54 10.22 -10.46 9.40
CA PHE A 54 11.55 -11.02 9.21
C PHE A 54 12.07 -11.70 10.49
N ILE A 55 11.92 -11.06 11.65
CA ILE A 55 12.39 -11.60 12.94
C ILE A 55 11.53 -12.79 13.39
N ASN A 56 10.20 -12.69 13.28
CA ASN A 56 9.27 -13.66 13.85
C ASN A 56 8.19 -14.11 12.85
N PRO A 57 8.55 -14.81 11.76
CA PRO A 57 7.62 -15.10 10.67
C PRO A 57 6.43 -15.99 11.09
N ILE A 58 6.67 -17.00 11.94
CA ILE A 58 5.63 -17.94 12.40
C ILE A 58 4.65 -17.25 13.34
N LEU A 59 5.16 -16.48 14.31
CA LEU A 59 4.31 -15.79 15.29
C LEU A 59 3.40 -14.76 14.61
N GLU A 60 3.93 -14.00 13.64
CA GLU A 60 3.14 -13.02 12.90
C GLU A 60 2.09 -13.69 12.00
N LYS A 61 2.37 -14.88 11.46
CA LYS A 61 1.35 -15.69 10.75
C LYS A 61 0.23 -16.13 11.70
N LEU A 62 0.57 -16.71 12.85
CA LEU A 62 -0.42 -17.17 13.83
C LEU A 62 -1.31 -16.03 14.35
N LYS A 63 -0.75 -14.87 14.65
CA LYS A 63 -1.52 -13.68 15.06
C LYS A 63 -2.52 -13.25 13.98
N ARG A 64 -2.10 -13.27 12.71
CA ARG A 64 -2.98 -12.94 11.58
C ARG A 64 -4.13 -13.93 11.49
N ASP A 65 -3.82 -15.22 11.52
CA ASP A 65 -4.82 -16.29 11.40
C ASP A 65 -5.85 -16.19 12.55
N ASN A 66 -5.40 -15.94 13.78
CA ASN A 66 -6.29 -15.74 14.93
C ASN A 66 -7.15 -14.47 14.81
N SER A 67 -6.60 -13.35 14.30
CA SER A 67 -7.37 -12.12 14.12
C SER A 67 -8.53 -12.27 13.13
N LEU A 68 -8.41 -13.16 12.14
CA LEU A 68 -9.46 -13.45 11.16
C LEU A 68 -10.59 -14.31 11.75
N ILE A 69 -10.31 -15.06 12.82
CA ILE A 69 -11.31 -15.89 13.50
C ILE A 69 -12.12 -15.05 14.50
N THR A 70 -11.52 -14.00 15.06
CA THR A 70 -12.12 -13.16 16.11
C THR A 70 -12.73 -11.84 15.61
N SER A 71 -12.72 -11.59 14.28
CA SER A 71 -13.26 -10.36 13.67
C SER A 71 -14.64 -10.56 13.08
#